data_AF-A0A2L2YT37-F1
#
_entry.id   AF-A0A2L2YT37-F1
#
_cell.length_a   1.000
_cell.length_b   1.000
_cell.length_c   1.000
_cell.angle_alpha   90.00
_cell.angle_beta   90.00
_cell.angle_gamma   90.00
#
_symmetry.space_group_name_H-M   'P 1'
#
loop_
_entity.id
_entity.type
_entity.pdbx_description
1 polymer ?
#
loop_
_entity_poly.entity_id
_entity_poly.type
_entity_poly.pdbx_seq_one_letter_code
_entity_poly.pdbx_strand_id
1 'polypeptide(L)' 'APTILTETHSHHSKVPEFPASSGKEFILRTTMPRPPGCTPTPQRMYCVITREEFRVAGAFTEDTTFL' A
#
# COMPACT_ATOMS: atom_id res chain seq x y z
N ALA A 1 54.88 -26.49 7.33
CA ALA A 1 54.01 -25.55 6.58
C ALA A 1 53.51 -26.29 5.33
N PRO A 2 52.22 -26.18 4.99
CA PRO A 2 51.73 -24.93 4.39
C PRO A 2 50.59 -24.28 5.18
N THR A 3 50.62 -22.96 5.18
CA THR A 3 49.55 -22.07 5.62
C THR A 3 48.51 -22.01 4.50
N ILE A 4 47.29 -22.49 4.74
CA ILE A 4 46.17 -22.29 3.82
C ILE A 4 45.73 -20.82 3.92
N LEU A 5 45.69 -20.17 2.76
CA LEU A 5 45.38 -18.76 2.58
C LEU A 5 43.89 -18.50 2.85
N THR A 6 43.65 -17.65 3.85
CA THR A 6 42.57 -16.63 3.92
C THR A 6 41.34 -16.85 3.04
N GLU A 7 40.26 -17.39 3.60
CA GLU A 7 38.93 -17.02 3.15
C GLU A 7 38.70 -15.56 3.55
N THR A 8 38.63 -14.71 2.54
CA THR A 8 38.20 -13.33 2.68
C THR A 8 36.77 -13.36 3.21
N HIS A 9 36.59 -13.04 4.50
CA HIS A 9 35.31 -12.56 4.98
C HIS A 9 34.96 -11.36 4.10
N SER A 10 34.08 -11.59 3.14
CA SER A 10 33.47 -10.54 2.35
C SER A 10 32.86 -9.59 3.36
N HIS A 11 33.54 -8.45 3.57
CA HIS A 11 32.97 -7.30 4.22
C HIS A 11 31.88 -6.80 3.27
N HIS A 12 30.75 -7.50 3.28
CA HIS A 12 29.50 -6.88 2.91
C HIS A 12 29.35 -5.75 3.93
N SER A 13 29.73 -4.55 3.51
CA SER A 13 29.36 -3.32 4.17
C SER A 13 27.91 -3.50 4.59
N LYS A 14 27.68 -3.54 5.91
CA LYS A 14 26.35 -3.53 6.50
C LYS A 14 25.69 -2.25 6.03
N VAL A 15 25.08 -2.28 4.85
CA VAL A 15 24.03 -1.33 4.51
C VAL A 15 23.08 -1.40 5.70
N PRO A 16 22.84 -0.29 6.42
CA PRO A 16 21.89 -0.31 7.52
C PRO A 16 20.58 -0.84 6.95
N GLU A 17 20.15 -2.01 7.45
CA GLU A 17 18.87 -2.57 7.09
C GLU A 17 17.83 -1.53 7.51
N PHE A 18 17.02 -1.07 6.56
CA PHE A 18 15.99 -0.09 6.85
C PHE A 18 15.12 -0.61 8.01
N PRO A 19 14.62 0.28 8.89
CA PRO A 19 13.71 -0.16 9.92
C PRO A 19 12.49 -0.84 9.29
N ALA A 20 11.88 -1.77 10.03
CA ALA A 20 10.65 -2.40 9.60
C ALA A 20 9.57 -1.33 9.29
N SER A 21 8.78 -1.55 8.24
CA SER A 21 7.69 -0.65 7.88
C SER A 21 6.70 -0.48 9.04
N SER A 22 6.31 0.76 9.33
CA SER A 22 5.35 1.07 10.40
C SER A 22 3.92 0.55 10.16
N GLY A 23 3.60 0.17 8.92
CA GLY A 23 2.27 -0.30 8.54
C GLY A 23 2.16 -0.60 7.05
N LYS A 24 0.94 -0.86 6.61
CA LYS A 24 0.57 -1.07 5.21
C LYS A 24 -0.51 -0.07 4.81
N GLU A 25 -0.40 0.46 3.60
CA GLU A 25 -1.38 1.37 3.02
C GLU A 25 -1.95 0.78 1.73
N PHE A 26 -3.27 0.90 1.57
CA PHE A 26 -3.99 0.40 0.42
C PHE A 26 -4.91 1.48 -0.14
N ILE A 27 -4.99 1.54 -1.47
CA ILE A 27 -5.94 2.38 -2.19
C ILE A 27 -6.72 1.50 -3.14
N LEU A 28 -8.02 1.36 -2.88
CA LEU A 28 -8.95 0.76 -3.83
C LEU A 28 -9.56 1.86 -4.70
N ARG A 29 -9.39 1.74 -6.01
CA ARG A 29 -10.00 2.62 -7.02
C ARG A 29 -10.92 1.77 -7.89
N THR A 30 -12.16 2.19 -8.04
CA THR A 30 -13.13 1.53 -8.91
C THR A 30 -13.99 2.57 -9.61
N THR A 31 -14.56 2.21 -10.75
CA THR A 31 -15.56 3.02 -11.45
C THR A 31 -16.85 2.22 -11.42
N MET A 32 -17.90 2.79 -10.84
CA MET A 32 -19.16 2.06 -10.68
C MET A 32 -20.16 2.43 -11.79
N PRO A 33 -20.88 1.44 -12.37
CA PRO A 33 -22.04 1.69 -13.20
C PRO A 33 -23.08 2.52 -12.45
N ARG A 34 -23.79 3.37 -13.19
CA ARG A 34 -24.79 4.31 -12.65
C ARG A 34 -26.14 4.08 -13.34
N PRO A 35 -27.25 4.63 -12.83
CA PRO A 35 -28.54 4.60 -13.50
C PRO A 35 -28.46 5.10 -14.95
N PRO A 36 -29.38 4.66 -15.83
CA PRO A 36 -29.38 5.07 -17.23
C PRO A 36 -29.37 6.60 -17.38
N GLY A 37 -28.42 7.12 -18.16
CA GLY A 37 -28.23 8.56 -18.39
C GLY A 37 -27.15 9.21 -17.52
N CYS A 38 -26.66 8.54 -16.48
CA CYS A 38 -25.55 9.02 -15.65
C CYS A 38 -24.19 8.52 -16.18
N THR A 39 -23.16 9.36 -16.06
CA THR A 39 -21.78 8.97 -16.36
C THR A 39 -21.24 8.07 -15.24
N PRO A 40 -20.60 6.92 -15.54
CA PRO A 40 -19.91 6.12 -14.54
C PRO A 40 -18.90 6.95 -13.74
N THR A 41 -18.95 6.88 -12.42
CA THR A 41 -18.14 7.75 -11.56
C THR A 41 -17.02 6.99 -10.87
N PRO A 42 -15.85 7.62 -10.68
CA PRO A 42 -14.81 7.05 -9.85
C PRO A 42 -15.26 6.98 -8.38
N GLN A 43 -14.89 5.90 -7.72
CA GLN A 43 -15.09 5.61 -6.32
C GLN A 43 -13.74 5.24 -5.72
N ARG A 44 -13.47 5.66 -4.48
CA ARG A 44 -12.16 5.40 -3.86
C ARG A 44 -12.31 5.05 -2.40
N MET A 45 -11.47 4.12 -1.95
CA MET A 45 -11.32 3.79 -0.54
C MET A 45 -9.84 3.71 -0.17
N TYR A 46 -9.47 4.35 0.93
CA TYR A 46 -8.15 4.29 1.52
C TYR A 46 -8.20 3.45 2.77
N CYS A 47 -7.18 2.63 2.99
CA CYS A 47 -7.02 1.83 4.19
C CYS A 47 -5.57 1.92 4.69
N VAL A 48 -5.39 2.25 5.96
CA VAL A 48 -4.10 2.22 6.64
C VAL A 48 -4.19 1.22 7.78
N ILE A 49 -3.25 0.29 7.81
CA ILE A 49 -3.14 -0.76 8.82
C ILE A 49 -1.79 -0.61 9.50
N THR A 50 -1.80 -0.25 10.78
CA THR A 50 -0.60 -0.23 11.64
C THR A 50 -0.73 -1.32 12.71
N ARG A 51 0.19 -1.34 13.68
CA ARG A 51 0.09 -2.25 14.83
C ARG A 51 -1.01 -1.82 15.81
N GLU A 52 -1.26 -0.52 15.91
CA GLU A 52 -2.14 0.08 16.90
C GLU A 52 -3.55 0.37 16.36
N GLU A 53 -3.68 0.60 15.05
CA GLU A 53 -4.93 1.06 14.45
C GLU A 53 -5.21 0.49 13.05
N PHE A 54 -6.50 0.46 12.72
CA PHE A 54 -7.03 0.19 11.40
C PHE A 54 -7.95 1.35 11.00
N ARG A 55 -7.51 2.17 10.03
CA ARG A 55 -8.26 3.33 9.54
C ARG A 55 -8.73 3.08 8.11
N VAL A 56 -9.99 3.39 7.85
CA VAL A 56 -10.60 3.33 6.52
C VAL A 56 -11.31 4.64 6.23
N ALA A 57 -11.10 5.17 5.02
CA ALA A 57 -11.78 6.37 4.55
C ALA A 57 -12.28 6.16 3.12
N GLY A 58 -13.56 6.44 2.89
CA GLY A 58 -14.21 6.36 1.59
C GLY A 58 -14.43 7.73 0.97
N ALA A 59 -14.34 7.80 -0.36
CA ALA A 59 -14.78 8.93 -1.16
C ALA A 59 -15.70 8.39 -2.25
N PHE A 60 -17.01 8.60 -2.07
CA PHE A 60 -18.03 8.03 -2.93
C PHE A 60 -18.92 9.08 -3.57
N THR A 61 -19.36 8.82 -4.80
CA THR A 61 -20.38 9.61 -5.49
C THR A 61 -21.70 8.85 -5.48
N GLU A 62 -22.79 9.53 -5.13
CA GLU A 62 -24.17 9.01 -5.11
C GLU A 62 -25.02 9.76 -6.15
N ASP A 63 -26.08 9.13 -6.67
CA ASP A 63 -27.05 9.79 -7.55
C ASP A 63 -28.18 10.40 -6.73
N THR A 64 -28.63 11.60 -7.10
CA THR A 64 -29.90 12.15 -6.59
C THR A 64 -30.97 11.96 -7.66
N THR A 65 -31.98 11.14 -7.37
CA THR A 65 -33.18 11.04 -8.21
C THR A 65 -34.25 11.99 -7.69
N PHE A 66 -34.66 12.95 -8.50
CA PHE A 66 -35.86 13.77 -8.23
C PHE A 66 -37.07 13.05 -8.83
N LEU A 67 -38.12 12.87 -8.01
CA LEU A 67 -39.40 12.28 -8.40
C LEU A 67 -40.28 13.29 -9.15
#